data_AF-A0A6B0T1T5-F1
#
_entry.id   AF-A0A6B0T1T5-F1
#
_cell.length_a   1.000
_cell.length_b   1.000
_cell.length_c   1.000
_cell.angle_alpha   90.00
_cell.angle_beta   90.00
_cell.angle_gamma   90.00
#
_symmetry.space_group_name_H-M   'P 1'
#
loop_
_entity.id
_entity.type
_entity.pdbx_description
1 polymer ?
#
loop_
_entity_poly.entity_id
_entity_poly.type
_entity_poly.pdbx_seq_one_letter_code
_entity_poly.pdbx_strand_id
1 'polypeptide(L)'
;MFEPLFPNWSSPAAVAGFVALIALSNVTLVALVATAPGSGRRLTAVAAAVAVGSVAAAVSVLRLGGLGNAGGNVELLARFMLILVAGRAVVSRPTAVRIAAGAIAVGGALVLLVVTVPLYGEATVAP
;
A
#
# COMPACT_ATOMS: atom_id res chain seq x y z
N MET A 1 5.80 -4.68 22.66
CA MET A 1 4.32 -4.60 22.97
C MET A 1 3.46 -5.28 21.92
N PHE A 2 3.92 -5.34 20.68
CA PHE A 2 3.37 -6.23 19.67
C PHE A 2 4.07 -7.60 19.60
N GLU A 3 4.94 -7.96 20.55
CA GLU A 3 5.55 -9.32 20.68
C GLU A 3 4.55 -10.47 20.44
N PRO A 4 3.31 -10.45 20.95
CA PRO A 4 2.35 -11.53 20.68
C PRO A 4 1.83 -11.55 19.23
N LEU A 5 1.85 -10.39 18.55
CA LEU A 5 1.40 -10.22 17.16
C LEU A 5 2.54 -10.41 16.16
N PHE A 6 3.77 -10.07 16.53
CA PHE A 6 4.97 -10.19 15.72
C PHE A 6 6.16 -10.72 16.53
N PRO A 7 6.09 -11.95 17.06
CA PRO A 7 7.16 -12.49 17.91
C PRO A 7 8.49 -12.69 17.15
N ASN A 8 8.44 -12.62 15.81
CA ASN A 8 9.46 -13.07 14.90
C ASN A 8 9.46 -12.24 13.60
N TRP A 9 9.89 -10.98 13.63
CA TRP A 9 10.32 -10.28 12.41
C TRP A 9 11.48 -11.01 11.67
N SER A 10 11.98 -12.08 12.27
CA SER A 10 12.88 -13.09 11.73
C SER A 10 12.26 -14.09 10.75
N SER A 11 10.93 -14.18 10.59
CA SER A 11 10.31 -15.11 9.62
C SER A 11 10.26 -14.51 8.21
N PRO A 12 11.05 -15.02 7.23
CA PRO A 12 11.06 -14.48 5.87
C PRO A 12 9.70 -14.66 5.17
N ALA A 13 8.95 -15.70 5.54
CA ALA A 13 7.62 -15.97 5.00
C ALA A 13 6.58 -14.91 5.43
N ALA A 14 6.65 -14.45 6.69
CA ALA A 14 5.75 -13.41 7.18
C ALA A 14 6.01 -12.06 6.49
N VAL A 15 7.28 -11.69 6.34
CA VAL A 15 7.69 -10.48 5.60
C VAL A 15 7.24 -10.57 4.13
N ALA A 16 7.49 -11.70 3.46
CA ALA A 16 7.06 -11.91 2.08
C ALA A 16 5.54 -11.83 1.93
N GLY A 17 4.78 -12.45 2.85
CA GLY A 17 3.32 -12.39 2.86
C GLY A 17 2.80 -10.97 3.04
N PHE A 18 3.40 -10.19 3.95
CA PHE A 18 3.02 -8.80 4.15
C PHE A 18 3.33 -7.94 2.91
N VAL A 19 4.53 -8.07 2.33
CA VAL A 19 4.88 -7.37 1.08
C VAL A 19 3.94 -7.77 -0.07
N ALA A 20 3.54 -9.04 -0.15
CA ALA A 20 2.58 -9.51 -1.14
C ALA A 20 1.19 -8.87 -0.94
N LEU A 21 0.73 -8.71 0.31
CA LEU A 21 -0.50 -7.99 0.62
C LEU A 21 -0.42 -6.52 0.19
N ILE A 22 0.70 -5.85 0.45
CA ILE A 22 0.95 -4.47 -0.03
C ILE A 22 0.87 -4.42 -1.55
N ALA A 23 1.58 -5.32 -2.23
CA ALA A 23 1.61 -5.35 -3.69
C ALA A 23 0.22 -5.61 -4.29
N LEU A 24 -0.53 -6.58 -3.76
CA LEU A 24 -1.88 -6.90 -4.22
C LEU A 24 -2.84 -5.71 -3.98
N SER A 25 -2.76 -5.08 -2.82
CA SER A 25 -3.51 -3.86 -2.51
C SER A 25 -3.18 -2.75 -3.52
N ASN A 26 -1.91 -2.49 -3.79
CA ASN A 26 -1.50 -1.47 -4.76
C ASN A 26 -1.98 -1.80 -6.19
N VAL A 27 -1.90 -3.07 -6.62
CA VAL A 27 -2.40 -3.50 -7.94
C VAL A 27 -3.90 -3.25 -8.07
N THR A 28 -4.69 -3.60 -7.03
CA THR A 28 -6.14 -3.37 -7.06
C THR A 28 -6.49 -1.88 -7.12
N LEU A 29 -5.77 -1.01 -6.40
CA LEU A 29 -5.93 0.44 -6.49
C LEU A 29 -5.58 0.97 -7.90
N VAL A 30 -4.47 0.51 -8.48
CA VAL A 30 -4.06 0.88 -9.85
C VAL A 30 -5.09 0.40 -10.86
N ALA A 31 -5.66 -0.79 -10.69
CA ALA A 31 -6.72 -1.31 -11.55
C ALA A 31 -7.99 -0.45 -11.49
N LEU A 32 -8.38 0.05 -10.31
CA LEU A 32 -9.51 0.98 -10.16
C LEU A 32 -9.28 2.32 -10.88
N VAL A 33 -8.03 2.79 -10.91
CA VAL A 33 -7.63 3.97 -11.69
C VAL A 33 -7.64 3.66 -13.17
N ALA A 34 -7.06 2.53 -13.59
CA ALA A 34 -6.93 2.13 -14.99
C ALA A 34 -8.29 1.91 -15.67
N THR A 35 -9.27 1.39 -14.93
CA THR A 35 -10.62 1.10 -15.41
C THR A 35 -11.56 2.31 -15.34
N ALA A 36 -11.09 3.44 -14.80
CA ALA A 36 -11.88 4.66 -14.71
C ALA A 36 -12.10 5.29 -16.10
N PRO A 37 -13.35 5.57 -16.51
CA PRO A 37 -13.59 6.29 -17.75
C PRO A 37 -12.93 7.68 -17.68
N GLY A 38 -12.02 7.97 -18.61
CA GLY A 38 -11.27 9.23 -18.65
C GLY A 38 -9.94 9.21 -17.87
N SER A 39 -9.54 8.09 -17.27
CA SER A 39 -8.15 7.96 -16.83
C SER A 39 -7.23 7.88 -18.05
N GLY A 40 -6.42 8.91 -18.23
CA GLY A 40 -5.41 8.91 -19.28
C GLY A 40 -4.35 7.84 -18.98
N ARG A 41 -3.78 7.23 -20.03
CA ARG A 41 -2.64 6.29 -19.91
C ARG A 41 -1.52 6.81 -19.00
N ARG A 42 -1.29 8.14 -19.00
CA ARG A 42 -0.33 8.82 -18.12
C ARG A 42 -0.65 8.66 -16.64
N LEU A 43 -1.89 8.86 -16.22
CA LEU A 43 -2.28 8.75 -14.81
C LEU A 43 -2.12 7.31 -14.31
N THR A 44 -2.55 6.34 -15.11
CA THR A 44 -2.38 4.92 -14.79
C THR A 44 -0.90 4.55 -14.68
N ALA A 45 -0.05 5.04 -15.59
CA ALA A 45 1.39 4.81 -15.54
C ALA A 45 2.03 5.41 -14.29
N VAL A 46 1.63 6.63 -13.90
CA VAL A 46 2.09 7.26 -12.66
C VAL A 46 1.64 6.47 -11.44
N ALA A 47 0.37 6.07 -11.38
CA ALA A 47 -0.14 5.24 -10.29
C ALA A 47 0.61 3.89 -10.19
N ALA A 48 0.88 3.25 -11.33
CA ALA A 48 1.69 2.02 -11.36
C ALA A 48 3.13 2.26 -10.88
N ALA A 49 3.77 3.36 -11.29
CA ALA A 49 5.11 3.70 -10.82
C ALA A 49 5.15 3.96 -9.30
N VAL A 50 4.14 4.66 -8.76
CA VAL A 50 3.99 4.88 -7.32
C VAL A 50 3.75 3.56 -6.58
N ALA A 51 2.95 2.66 -7.15
CA ALA A 51 2.71 1.33 -6.59
C ALA A 51 4.00 0.50 -6.49
N VAL A 52 4.82 0.50 -7.55
CA VAL A 52 6.13 -0.17 -7.57
C VAL A 52 7.08 0.47 -6.56
N GLY A 53 7.16 1.80 -6.54
CA GLY A 53 7.98 2.55 -5.59
C GLY A 53 7.61 2.27 -4.13
N SER A 54 6.31 2.19 -3.83
CA SER A 54 5.79 1.82 -2.51
C SER A 54 6.24 0.41 -2.10
N VAL A 55 6.13 -0.58 -3.00
CA VAL A 55 6.59 -1.96 -2.70
C VAL A 55 8.10 -2.00 -2.48
N ALA A 56 8.88 -1.29 -3.30
CA ALA A 56 10.33 -1.21 -3.15
C ALA A 56 10.72 -0.56 -1.81
N ALA A 57 10.05 0.53 -1.43
CA ALA A 57 10.24 1.20 -0.15
C ALA A 57 9.88 0.26 1.02
N ALA A 58 8.76 -0.46 0.94
CA ALA A 58 8.39 -1.47 1.94
C ALA A 58 9.46 -2.54 2.12
N VAL A 59 9.96 -3.12 1.01
CA VAL A 59 11.04 -4.12 1.07
C VAL A 59 12.31 -3.53 1.69
N SER A 60 12.65 -2.29 1.35
CA SER A 60 13.85 -1.64 1.89
C SER A 60 13.79 -1.41 3.40
N VAL A 61 12.61 -1.03 3.92
CA VAL A 61 12.38 -0.82 5.35
C VAL A 61 12.42 -2.15 6.09
N LEU A 62 11.72 -3.16 5.57
CA LEU A 62 11.51 -4.43 6.27
C LEU A 62 12.71 -5.39 6.21
N ARG A 63 13.52 -5.35 5.14
CA ARG A 63 14.58 -6.35 4.91
C ARG A 63 15.99 -5.78 4.93
N LEU A 64 16.17 -4.56 4.44
CA LEU A 64 17.51 -3.98 4.28
C LEU A 64 17.90 -3.08 5.46
N GLY A 65 16.96 -2.72 6.34
CA GLY A 65 17.15 -1.68 7.35
C GLY A 65 17.56 -0.33 6.76
N GLY A 66 17.47 -0.16 5.44
CA GLY A 66 18.34 0.77 4.71
C GLY A 66 17.82 2.19 4.60
N LEU A 67 16.49 2.37 4.58
CA LEU A 67 15.88 3.71 4.49
C LEU A 67 15.28 4.20 5.81
N GLY A 68 15.25 3.35 6.84
CA GLY A 68 14.73 3.67 8.17
C GLY A 68 13.37 4.38 8.14
N ASN A 69 13.19 5.37 9.03
CA ASN A 69 11.97 6.17 9.11
C ASN A 69 11.65 6.93 7.81
N ALA A 70 12.65 7.37 7.06
CA ALA A 70 12.42 8.10 5.81
C ALA A 70 11.74 7.20 4.75
N GLY A 71 12.22 5.96 4.59
CA GLY A 71 11.62 4.98 3.69
C GLY A 71 10.20 4.62 4.08
N GLY A 72 9.95 4.43 5.39
CA GLY A 72 8.63 4.13 5.92
C GLY A 72 7.64 5.27 5.64
N ASN A 73 8.03 6.51 5.90
CA ASN A 73 7.19 7.68 5.64
C ASN A 73 6.88 7.86 4.15
N VAL A 74 7.87 7.63 3.28
CA VAL A 74 7.68 7.71 1.81
C VAL A 74 6.69 6.64 1.32
N GLU A 75 6.79 5.41 1.84
CA GLU A 75 5.86 4.34 1.50
C GLU A 75 4.42 4.66 1.94
N LEU A 76 4.26 5.13 3.18
CA LEU A 76 2.96 5.48 3.73
C LEU A 76 2.30 6.61 2.94
N LEU A 77 3.08 7.64 2.59
CA LEU A 77 2.62 8.74 1.74
C LEU A 77 2.24 8.26 0.34
N ALA A 78 3.05 7.40 -0.28
CA ALA A 78 2.77 6.84 -1.59
C ALA A 78 1.45 6.04 -1.60
N ARG A 79 1.21 5.22 -0.58
CA ARG A 79 -0.05 4.46 -0.46
C ARG A 79 -1.23 5.33 -0.17
N PHE A 80 -1.08 6.31 0.71
CA PHE A 80 -2.14 7.28 0.95
C PHE A 80 -2.55 8.01 -0.34
N MET A 81 -1.57 8.45 -1.14
CA MET A 81 -1.83 9.07 -2.45
C MET A 81 -2.53 8.11 -3.42
N LEU A 82 -2.11 6.84 -3.50
CA LEU A 82 -2.79 5.84 -4.32
C LEU A 82 -4.25 5.63 -3.91
N ILE A 83 -4.51 5.56 -2.61
CA ILE A 83 -5.86 5.44 -2.05
C ILE A 83 -6.72 6.64 -2.47
N LEU A 84 -6.20 7.87 -2.36
CA LEU A 84 -6.92 9.07 -2.76
C LEU A 84 -7.23 9.09 -4.27
N VAL A 85 -6.26 8.74 -5.11
CA VAL A 85 -6.44 8.70 -6.57
C VAL A 85 -7.45 7.62 -6.97
N ALA A 86 -7.39 6.43 -6.37
CA ALA A 86 -8.35 5.35 -6.60
C ALA A 86 -9.76 5.72 -6.10
N GLY A 87 -9.86 6.33 -4.91
CA GLY A 87 -11.12 6.82 -4.37
C GLY A 87 -11.76 7.88 -5.25
N ARG A 88 -10.97 8.86 -5.71
CA ARG A 88 -11.41 9.84 -6.71
C ARG A 88 -11.90 9.16 -7.98
N ALA A 89 -11.17 8.15 -8.45
CA ALA A 89 -11.55 7.41 -9.64
C ALA A 89 -12.94 6.80 -9.48
N VAL A 90 -13.23 6.15 -8.35
CA VAL A 90 -14.54 5.56 -8.02
C VAL A 90 -15.65 6.62 -7.96
N VAL A 91 -15.43 7.72 -7.23
CA VAL A 91 -16.45 8.78 -7.03
C VAL A 91 -16.74 9.56 -8.31
N SER A 92 -15.76 9.71 -9.21
CA SER A 92 -15.93 10.48 -10.46
C SER A 92 -16.99 9.89 -11.40
N ARG A 93 -17.23 8.58 -11.35
CA ARG A 93 -18.29 7.88 -12.08
C ARG A 93 -18.76 6.66 -11.29
N PRO A 94 -19.75 6.84 -10.40
CA PRO A 94 -20.22 5.77 -9.53
C PRO A 94 -21.13 4.81 -10.29
N THR A 95 -20.88 3.51 -10.12
CA THR A 95 -21.83 2.43 -10.40
C THR A 95 -21.87 1.51 -9.18
N ALA A 96 -22.94 0.75 -8.97
CA ALA A 96 -23.06 -0.13 -7.79
C ALA A 96 -21.85 -1.09 -7.67
N VAL A 97 -21.46 -1.74 -8.78
CA VAL A 97 -20.30 -2.63 -8.83
C VAL A 97 -19.00 -1.89 -8.50
N ARG A 98 -18.83 -0.67 -9.02
CA ARG A 98 -17.62 0.12 -8.82
C ARG A 98 -17.51 0.70 -7.42
N ILE A 99 -18.64 1.08 -6.81
CA ILE A 99 -18.71 1.48 -5.41
C ILE A 99 -18.35 0.29 -4.53
N ALA A 100 -18.91 -0.90 -4.76
CA ALA A 100 -18.60 -2.09 -3.99
C ALA A 100 -17.11 -2.47 -4.12
N ALA A 101 -16.58 -2.54 -5.35
CA ALA A 101 -15.16 -2.81 -5.59
C ALA A 101 -14.26 -1.74 -4.98
N GLY A 102 -14.66 -0.47 -5.09
CA GLY A 102 -13.99 0.67 -4.48
C GLY A 102 -13.96 0.57 -2.96
N ALA A 103 -15.09 0.26 -2.32
CA ALA A 103 -15.20 0.11 -0.87
C ALA A 103 -14.30 -1.02 -0.36
N ILE A 104 -14.26 -2.15 -1.05
CA ILE A 104 -13.39 -3.28 -0.70
C ILE A 104 -11.92 -2.90 -0.85
N ALA A 105 -11.52 -2.35 -2.02
CA ALA A 105 -10.12 -2.06 -2.30
C ALA A 105 -9.59 -0.88 -1.45
N VAL A 106 -10.33 0.23 -1.39
CA VAL A 106 -9.96 1.42 -0.59
C VAL A 106 -10.05 1.10 0.90
N GLY A 107 -11.12 0.45 1.34
CA GLY A 107 -11.28 0.05 2.74
C GLY A 107 -10.19 -0.93 3.19
N GLY A 108 -9.92 -1.96 2.38
CA GLY A 108 -8.83 -2.90 2.64
C GLY A 108 -7.45 -2.23 2.65
N ALA A 109 -7.20 -1.31 1.72
CA ALA A 109 -5.96 -0.53 1.67
C ALA A 109 -5.79 0.39 2.90
N LEU A 110 -6.88 1.01 3.39
CA LEU A 110 -6.86 1.82 4.60
C LEU A 110 -6.58 0.99 5.85
N VAL A 111 -7.22 -0.17 5.98
CA VAL A 111 -6.93 -1.12 7.08
C VAL A 111 -5.46 -1.52 7.03
N LEU A 112 -4.95 -1.89 5.86
CA LEU A 112 -3.56 -2.29 5.70
C LEU A 112 -2.59 -1.13 5.98
N LEU A 113 -2.94 0.11 5.60
CA LEU A 113 -2.17 1.32 5.93
C LEU A 113 -2.06 1.50 7.45
N VAL A 114 -3.18 1.41 8.17
CA VAL A 114 -3.21 1.54 9.65
C VAL A 114 -2.36 0.46 10.31
N VAL A 115 -2.41 -0.78 9.82
CA VAL A 115 -1.58 -1.88 10.32
C VAL A 115 -0.09 -1.68 9.99
N THR A 116 0.22 -1.01 8.87
CA THR A 116 1.61 -0.75 8.44
C THR A 116 2.32 0.26 9.37
N VAL A 117 1.60 1.22 9.95
CA VAL A 117 2.19 2.26 10.83
C VAL A 117 2.94 1.67 12.03
N PRO A 118 2.32 0.85 12.92
CA PRO A 118 3.05 0.25 14.03
C PRO A 118 4.14 -0.71 13.56
N LEU A 119 3.92 -1.43 12.44
CA LEU A 119 4.92 -2.33 11.87
C LEU A 119 6.21 -1.58 11.49
N TYR A 120 6.10 -0.44 10.81
CA TYR A 120 7.26 0.36 10.46
C TYR A 120 7.90 1.02 11.67
N GLY A 121 7.10 1.45 12.66
CA GLY A 121 7.64 1.97 13.91
C GLY A 121 8.53 0.97 14.64
N GLU A 122 8.14 -0.30 14.71
CA GLU A 122 8.98 -1.35 15.31
C GLU A 122 10.24 -1.63 14.46
N ALA A 123 10.09 -1.69 13.13
CA ALA A 123 11.20 -1.95 12.19
C ALA A 123 12.31 -0.89 12.23
N THR A 124 11.97 0.35 12.60
CA THR A 124 12.90 1.47 12.60
C THR A 124 13.47 1.78 13.99
N VAL A 125 12.95 1.13 15.04
CA VAL A 125 13.41 1.28 16.42
C VAL A 125 14.28 0.08 16.86
N ALA A 126 14.07 -1.11 16.30
CA ALA A 126 14.93 -2.27 16.54
C ALA A 126 16.28 -2.10 15.78
N PRO A 127 17.43 -1.99 16.49
CA PRO A 127 18.76 -1.84 15.89
C PRO A 127 19.31 -3.15 15.29
#